data_AF-A0AAU8M5X9-F1
#
_entry.id   AF-A0AAU8M5X9-F1
#
_cell.length_a   1.000
_cell.length_b   1.000
_cell.length_c   1.000
_cell.angle_alpha   90.00
_cell.angle_beta   90.00
_cell.angle_gamma   90.00
#
_symmetry.space_group_name_H-M   'P 1'
#
loop_
_entity.id
_entity.type
_entity.pdbx_description
1 polymer ?
#
loop_
_entity_poly.entity_id
_entity_poly.type
_entity_poly.pdbx_seq_one_letter_code
_entity_poly.pdbx_strand_id
1 'polypeptide(L)'
;MPHFQEAFENAKYRAGKNQYKLVNQYVELAAKNDDRRSFKKGIEWSQYLGIKIRWLRDDEPTEEKLDFVCSMLKMARYDHQV
;
A
#
# COMPACT_ATOMS: atom_id res chain seq x y z
N MET A 1 -3.24 -6.64 11.64
CA MET A 1 -4.35 -5.93 10.97
C MET A 1 -5.29 -6.92 10.28
N PRO A 2 -6.08 -7.71 11.04
CA PRO A 2 -6.81 -8.85 10.48
C PRO A 2 -7.84 -8.46 9.40
N HIS A 3 -8.66 -7.43 9.65
CA HIS A 3 -9.72 -7.02 8.71
C HIS A 3 -9.19 -6.48 7.39
N PHE A 4 -8.09 -5.71 7.40
CA PHE A 4 -7.51 -5.17 6.17
C PHE A 4 -6.77 -6.22 5.35
N GLN A 5 -6.14 -7.18 6.02
CA GLN A 5 -5.54 -8.32 5.35
C GLN A 5 -6.61 -9.16 4.65
N GLU A 6 -7.71 -9.46 5.33
CA GLU A 6 -8.84 -10.19 4.75
C GLU A 6 -9.47 -9.43 3.57
N ALA A 7 -9.71 -8.12 3.72
CA ALA A 7 -10.23 -7.28 2.65
C ALA A 7 -9.29 -7.27 1.43
N PHE A 8 -7.98 -7.16 1.66
CA PHE A 8 -6.98 -7.19 0.60
C PHE A 8 -6.98 -8.53 -0.14
N GLU A 9 -6.91 -9.65 0.59
CA GLU A 9 -6.87 -10.98 -0.04
C GLU A 9 -8.14 -11.28 -0.83
N ASN A 10 -9.32 -10.90 -0.32
CA ASN A 10 -10.59 -11.18 -0.97
C ASN A 10 -10.88 -10.26 -2.17
N ALA A 11 -10.40 -9.01 -2.14
CA ALA A 11 -10.88 -7.99 -3.07
C ALA A 11 -9.80 -7.38 -3.98
N LYS A 12 -8.51 -7.71 -3.84
CA LYS A 12 -7.42 -7.18 -4.68
C LYS A 12 -7.63 -7.36 -6.20
N TYR A 13 -8.39 -8.37 -6.66
CA TYR A 13 -8.74 -8.55 -8.09
C TYR A 13 -10.17 -8.19 -8.45
N ARG A 14 -11.04 -7.94 -7.47
CA ARG A 14 -12.50 -7.88 -7.66
C ARG A 14 -13.11 -6.55 -7.26
N ALA A 15 -12.34 -5.68 -6.59
CA ALA A 15 -12.83 -4.40 -6.10
C ALA A 15 -13.00 -3.31 -7.19
N GLY A 16 -12.65 -3.61 -8.46
CA GLY A 16 -12.74 -2.67 -9.57
C GLY A 16 -12.09 -1.32 -9.24
N LYS A 17 -12.82 -0.21 -9.43
CA LYS A 17 -12.33 1.15 -9.10
C LYS A 17 -11.85 1.33 -7.65
N ASN A 18 -12.30 0.49 -6.72
CA ASN A 18 -11.88 0.56 -5.32
C ASN A 18 -10.53 -0.14 -5.05
N GLN A 19 -9.97 -0.87 -6.02
CA GLN A 19 -8.65 -1.50 -5.88
C GLN A 19 -7.57 -0.48 -5.53
N TYR A 20 -7.61 0.70 -6.15
CA TYR A 20 -6.66 1.79 -5.86
C TYR A 20 -6.65 2.15 -4.36
N LYS A 21 -7.84 2.37 -3.78
CA LYS A 21 -8.00 2.73 -2.37
C LYS A 21 -7.59 1.58 -1.47
N LEU A 22 -8.05 0.37 -1.76
CA LEU A 22 -7.77 -0.83 -0.98
C LEU A 22 -6.28 -1.13 -0.89
N VAL A 23 -5.59 -1.13 -2.03
CA VAL A 23 -4.16 -1.47 -2.10
C VAL A 23 -3.30 -0.39 -1.44
N ASN A 24 -3.57 0.89 -1.70
CA ASN A 24 -2.85 1.98 -1.02
C ASN A 24 -3.06 1.94 0.50
N GLN A 25 -4.29 1.68 0.97
CA GLN A 25 -4.58 1.58 2.39
C GLN A 25 -3.89 0.37 3.04
N TYR A 26 -3.88 -0.78 2.36
CA TYR A 26 -3.18 -1.98 2.83
C TYR A 26 -1.67 -1.72 2.98
N VAL A 27 -1.03 -1.13 1.97
CA VAL A 27 0.40 -0.78 1.98
C VAL A 27 0.72 0.23 3.09
N GLU A 28 -0.11 1.27 3.24
CA GLU A 28 0.08 2.26 4.29
C GLU A 28 -0.03 1.67 5.70
N LEU A 29 -1.05 0.83 5.93
CA LEU A 29 -1.22 0.17 7.23
C LEU A 29 -0.08 -0.80 7.52
N ALA A 30 0.42 -1.52 6.52
CA ALA A 30 1.60 -2.37 6.69
C ALA A 30 2.82 -1.56 7.14
N ALA A 31 3.07 -0.41 6.50
CA ALA A 31 4.15 0.50 6.88
C ALA A 31 3.98 1.06 8.30
N LYS A 32 2.76 1.46 8.69
CA LYS A 32 2.46 2.01 10.03
C LYS A 32 2.57 0.98 11.16
N ASN A 33 2.44 -0.31 10.85
CA ASN A 33 2.58 -1.41 11.83
C ASN A 33 3.96 -2.09 11.79
N ASP A 34 4.94 -1.52 11.09
CA ASP A 34 6.26 -2.11 10.93
C ASP A 34 6.24 -3.53 10.30
N ASP A 35 5.19 -3.85 9.55
CA ASP A 35 5.03 -5.14 8.85
C ASP A 35 5.66 -5.06 7.45
N ARG A 36 6.98 -5.16 7.41
CA ARG A 36 7.77 -5.07 6.16
C ARG A 36 7.39 -6.14 5.14
N ARG A 37 7.01 -7.34 5.60
CA ARG A 37 6.62 -8.45 4.71
C ARG A 37 5.32 -8.12 3.99
N SER A 38 4.30 -7.68 4.71
CA SER A 38 3.02 -7.27 4.11
C SER A 38 3.18 -6.03 3.24
N PHE A 39 4.04 -5.10 3.61
CA PHE A 39 4.37 -3.91 2.82
C PHE A 39 4.92 -4.31 1.44
N LYS A 40 5.99 -5.11 1.38
CA LYS A 40 6.59 -5.55 0.09
C LYS A 40 5.57 -6.31 -0.76
N LYS A 41 4.80 -7.22 -0.14
CA LYS A 41 3.72 -7.94 -0.82
C LYS A 41 2.70 -6.97 -1.45
N GLY A 42 2.32 -5.92 -0.73
CA GLY A 42 1.39 -4.90 -1.26
C GLY A 42 1.97 -4.12 -2.43
N ILE A 43 3.28 -3.80 -2.41
CA ILE A 43 3.98 -3.16 -3.53
C ILE A 43 3.99 -4.06 -4.77
N GLU A 44 4.37 -5.32 -4.64
CA GLU A 44 4.39 -6.28 -5.77
C GLU A 44 3.00 -6.42 -6.41
N TRP A 45 1.95 -6.54 -5.58
CA TRP A 45 0.57 -6.57 -6.07
C TRP A 45 0.16 -5.28 -6.76
N SER A 46 0.60 -4.14 -6.25
CA SER A 46 0.30 -2.86 -6.89
C SER A 46 0.92 -2.78 -8.29
N GLN A 47 2.15 -3.29 -8.50
CA GLN A 47 2.79 -3.34 -9.80
C GLN A 47 2.03 -4.26 -10.76
N TYR A 48 1.67 -5.46 -10.30
CA TYR A 48 0.89 -6.41 -11.10
C TYR A 48 -0.47 -5.82 -11.56
N LEU A 49 -1.13 -5.06 -10.68
CA LEU A 49 -2.42 -4.44 -10.95
C LEU A 49 -2.33 -3.09 -11.67
N GLY A 50 -1.13 -2.56 -11.92
CA GLY A 50 -0.95 -1.21 -12.47
C GLY A 50 -1.43 -0.09 -11.54
N ILE A 51 -1.42 -0.33 -10.23
CA ILE A 51 -1.87 0.62 -9.20
C ILE A 51 -0.68 1.44 -8.71
N LYS A 52 -0.80 2.77 -8.81
CA LYS A 52 0.22 3.68 -8.30
C LYS A 52 0.14 3.77 -6.77
N ILE A 53 1.24 3.43 -6.11
CA ILE A 53 1.41 3.63 -4.65
C ILE A 53 1.88 5.05 -4.38
N ARG A 54 1.33 5.68 -3.33
CA ARG A 54 1.77 7.01 -2.88
C ARG A 54 3.28 7.03 -2.63
N TRP A 55 3.96 8.08 -3.08
CA TRP A 55 5.42 8.26 -3.05
C TRP A 55 6.27 7.31 -3.91
N LEU A 56 5.76 6.16 -4.36
CA LEU A 56 6.44 5.30 -5.35
C LEU A 56 6.04 5.67 -6.79
N ARG A 57 4.74 5.85 -7.05
CA ARG A 57 4.16 6.17 -8.36
C ARG A 57 4.64 5.23 -9.48
N ASP A 58 5.38 5.76 -10.45
CA ASP A 58 5.87 5.05 -11.63
C ASP A 58 7.33 4.62 -11.47
N ASP A 59 7.93 4.82 -10.29
CA ASP A 59 9.30 4.44 -10.02
C ASP A 59 9.45 2.93 -9.82
N GLU A 60 10.61 2.40 -10.24
CA GLU A 60 11.03 1.04 -9.91
C GLU A 60 11.20 0.88 -8.38
N PRO A 61 10.66 -0.20 -7.76
CA PRO A 61 10.72 -0.44 -6.33
C PRO A 61 12.07 -0.99 -5.87
N THR A 62 13.14 -0.19 -5.99
CA THR A 62 14.44 -0.51 -5.41
C THR A 62 14.36 -0.49 -3.87
N GLU A 63 15.22 -1.23 -3.15
CA GLU A 63 15.18 -1.26 -1.68
C GLU A 63 15.27 0.15 -1.05
N GLU A 64 16.14 1.02 -1.59
CA GLU A 64 16.26 2.42 -1.14
C GLU A 64 14.93 3.18 -1.26
N LYS A 65 14.24 3.04 -2.39
CA LYS A 65 12.93 3.67 -2.60
C LYS A 65 11.86 3.04 -1.73
N LEU A 66 11.90 1.73 -1.53
CA LEU A 66 10.99 1.04 -0.62
C LEU A 66 11.16 1.48 0.82
N ASP A 67 12.39 1.78 1.26
CA ASP A 67 12.68 2.32 2.59
C ASP A 67 12.16 3.74 2.72
N PHE A 68 12.41 4.58 1.72
CA PHE A 68 11.85 5.93 1.64
C PHE A 68 10.31 5.92 1.70
N VAL A 69 9.66 5.14 0.84
CA VAL A 69 8.18 5.06 0.75
C VAL A 69 7.59 4.53 2.05
N CYS A 70 8.18 3.48 2.63
CA CYS A 70 7.74 2.92 3.91
C CYS A 70 7.86 3.98 5.04
N SER A 71 8.96 4.72 5.08
CA SER A 71 9.17 5.79 6.06
C SER A 71 8.14 6.92 5.91
N MET A 72 7.88 7.35 4.66
CA MET A 72 6.89 8.38 4.37
C MET A 72 5.48 7.96 4.78
N LEU A 73 5.04 6.74 4.42
CA LEU A 73 3.72 6.20 4.79
C LEU A 73 3.56 6.06 6.31
N LYS A 74 4.63 5.67 7.00
CA LYS A 74 4.63 5.58 8.47
C LYS A 74 4.31 6.93 9.10
N MET A 75 4.98 7.99 8.64
CA MET A 75 4.83 9.36 9.17
C MET A 75 3.59 10.11 8.67
N ALA A 76 3.06 9.73 7.52
CA ALA A 76 1.95 10.41 6.86
C ALA A 76 0.73 10.59 7.80
N ARG A 77 0.19 11.80 7.81
CA ARG A 77 -1.10 12.13 8.41
C ARG A 77 -1.91 12.87 7.35
N TYR A 78 -3.18 12.52 7.21
CA TYR A 78 -4.09 13.22 6.32
C TYR A 78 -5.08 13.97 7.19
N ASP A 79 -5.12 15.29 7.05
CA ASP A 79 -6.22 16.07 7.59
C ASP A 79 -7.51 15.57 6.92
N HIS A 80 -8.30 14.82 7.68
CA HIS A 80 -9.64 14.48 7.25
C HIS A 80 -10.46 15.77 7.38
N GLN A 81 -10.52 16.56 6.30
CA GLN A 81 -11.69 17.40 6.10
C GLN A 81 -12.84 16.45 5.77
N VAL A 82 -13.55 16.06 6.83
CA VAL A 82 -14.95 15.60 6.75
C VAL A 82 -15.86 16.81 6.67
#